data_AF-A0A6G1SD05-F1
#
_entry.id   AF-A0A6G1SD05-F1
#
_cell.length_a   1.000
_cell.length_b   1.000
_cell.length_c   1.000
_cell.angle_alpha   90.00
_cell.angle_beta   90.00
_cell.angle_gamma   90.00
#
_symmetry.space_group_name_H-M   'P 1'
#
loop_
_entity.id
_entity.type
_entity.pdbx_description
1 polymer ?
#
loop_
_entity_poly.entity_id
_entity_poly.type
_entity_poly.pdbx_seq_one_letter_code
_entity_poly.pdbx_strand_id
1 'polypeptide(L)'
;MYVVPDGQRVVIPVIRNETQQNTGESKTWYWLEDPHLNIFHWRWHINYPPGEDDPEYVDRDRRGELFVYFHRQMIGRLNAERFANGVERLKPLDIHEPVAEAFFPKMTSLHQNRGYPGRQANTSLLAQVDAINSVDLWTSRYRQALTQKYMTMANGRQVKLDGLTGLDTIANALEANSLLSPNLDFYGTVHNQLHGIMGLAHDPNHDNYETISTMSVLATVRNTLFYH
;
A
#
# COMPACT_ATOMS: atom_id res chain seq x y z
N MET A 1 27.10 -15.89 -24.81
CA MET A 1 26.09 -16.35 -23.84
C MET A 1 26.19 -17.87 -23.77
N TYR A 2 26.57 -18.42 -22.62
CA TYR A 2 26.63 -19.87 -22.43
C TYR A 2 25.20 -20.37 -22.16
N VAL A 3 24.73 -21.30 -22.98
CA VAL A 3 23.42 -21.93 -22.81
C VAL A 3 23.67 -23.32 -22.23
N VAL A 4 23.05 -23.61 -21.08
CA VAL A 4 23.14 -24.92 -20.44
C VAL A 4 22.49 -25.97 -21.37
N PRO A 5 23.19 -27.06 -21.72
CA PRO A 5 22.65 -28.12 -22.57
C PRO A 5 21.35 -28.72 -22.00
N ASP A 6 20.53 -29.26 -22.89
CA ASP A 6 19.28 -29.91 -22.50
C ASP A 6 19.58 -31.13 -21.61
N GLY A 7 18.79 -31.31 -20.55
CA GLY A 7 19.06 -32.33 -19.51
C GLY A 7 20.16 -32.00 -18.49
N GLN A 8 20.88 -30.87 -18.63
CA GLN A 8 21.92 -30.43 -17.67
C GLN A 8 21.51 -29.24 -16.80
N ARG A 9 20.24 -28.80 -16.90
CA ARG A 9 19.72 -27.69 -16.08
C ARG A 9 19.59 -28.13 -14.62
N VAL A 10 20.00 -27.25 -13.71
CA VAL A 10 19.86 -27.43 -12.27
C VAL A 10 18.97 -26.36 -11.67
N VAL A 11 18.37 -26.65 -10.53
CA VAL A 11 17.63 -25.64 -9.76
C VAL A 11 18.62 -24.62 -9.21
N ILE A 12 18.37 -23.35 -9.48
CA ILE A 12 19.11 -22.24 -8.85
C ILE A 12 18.39 -21.92 -7.53
N PRO A 13 18.98 -22.22 -6.37
CA PRO A 13 18.36 -21.87 -5.10
C PRO A 13 18.31 -20.36 -4.94
N VAL A 14 17.17 -19.86 -4.46
CA VAL A 14 17.00 -18.45 -4.12
C VAL A 14 17.43 -18.25 -2.67
N ILE A 15 18.44 -17.41 -2.45
CA ILE A 15 18.86 -16.99 -1.11
C ILE A 15 17.73 -16.14 -0.50
N ARG A 16 17.39 -16.42 0.76
CA ARG A 16 16.30 -15.77 1.49
C ARG A 16 16.87 -14.95 2.65
N ASN A 17 16.10 -13.98 3.15
CA ASN A 17 16.48 -13.10 4.27
C ASN A 17 17.70 -12.19 3.98
N GLU A 18 17.71 -11.53 2.83
CA GLU A 18 18.81 -10.65 2.38
C GLU A 18 18.38 -9.18 2.17
N THR A 19 17.14 -8.84 2.54
CA THR A 19 16.61 -7.48 2.39
C THR A 19 16.99 -6.58 3.55
N GLN A 20 17.02 -7.12 4.77
CA GLN A 20 17.37 -6.48 6.03
C GLN A 20 18.02 -7.49 6.99
N GLN A 21 18.83 -7.01 7.94
CA GLN A 21 19.42 -7.82 9.00
C GLN A 21 19.38 -7.08 10.34
N ASN A 22 19.37 -7.81 11.45
CA ASN A 22 19.46 -7.30 12.82
C ASN A 22 18.34 -6.31 13.23
N THR A 23 17.15 -6.42 12.63
CA THR A 23 15.96 -5.63 13.00
C THR A 23 14.82 -6.54 13.46
N GLY A 24 13.84 -5.99 14.18
CA GLY A 24 12.59 -6.71 14.47
C GLY A 24 11.91 -7.17 13.18
N GLU A 25 11.87 -6.28 12.19
CA GLU A 25 11.30 -6.53 10.86
C GLU A 25 11.96 -7.72 10.13
N SER A 26 13.29 -7.85 10.21
CA SER A 26 14.02 -8.97 9.60
C SER A 26 13.65 -10.32 10.20
N LYS A 27 13.04 -10.40 11.39
CA LYS A 27 12.56 -11.67 11.95
C LYS A 27 11.29 -12.17 11.27
N THR A 28 10.55 -11.29 10.60
CA THR A 28 9.30 -11.60 9.89
C THR A 28 9.48 -11.73 8.37
N TRP A 29 10.73 -11.86 7.91
CA TRP A 29 11.07 -11.93 6.48
C TRP A 29 10.28 -13.03 5.74
N TYR A 30 10.07 -14.19 6.39
CA TYR A 30 9.41 -15.35 5.76
C TYR A 30 7.95 -15.11 5.43
N TRP A 31 7.30 -14.16 6.13
CA TRP A 31 5.95 -13.73 5.85
C TRP A 31 5.95 -12.62 4.80
N LEU A 32 6.71 -11.55 5.05
CA LEU A 32 6.75 -10.36 4.19
C LEU A 32 7.22 -10.66 2.77
N GLU A 33 8.19 -11.57 2.64
CA GLU A 33 8.82 -11.94 1.38
C GLU A 33 8.24 -13.22 0.76
N ASP A 34 7.17 -13.78 1.32
CA ASP A 34 6.51 -14.94 0.74
C ASP A 34 5.90 -14.56 -0.63
N PRO A 35 6.27 -15.24 -1.73
CA PRO A 35 5.78 -14.88 -3.05
C PRO A 35 4.26 -15.07 -3.17
N HIS A 36 3.64 -15.99 -2.43
CA HIS A 36 2.20 -16.20 -2.49
C HIS A 36 1.44 -15.08 -1.77
N LEU A 37 1.94 -14.52 -0.67
CA LEU A 37 1.35 -13.33 -0.04
C LEU A 37 1.33 -12.14 -1.02
N ASN A 38 2.45 -11.93 -1.71
CA ASN A 38 2.60 -10.86 -2.70
C ASN A 38 1.66 -11.07 -3.91
N ILE A 39 1.55 -12.30 -4.42
CA ILE A 39 0.60 -12.66 -5.48
C ILE A 39 -0.85 -12.54 -4.99
N PHE A 40 -1.13 -12.87 -3.72
CA PHE A 40 -2.47 -12.81 -3.16
C PHE A 40 -3.00 -11.38 -3.11
N HIS A 41 -2.18 -10.43 -2.64
CA HIS A 41 -2.51 -8.99 -2.66
C HIS A 41 -2.74 -8.50 -4.11
N TRP A 42 -1.85 -8.86 -5.03
CA TRP A 42 -2.01 -8.48 -6.44
C TRP A 42 -3.29 -9.04 -7.07
N ARG A 43 -3.59 -10.34 -6.87
CA ARG A 43 -4.81 -10.97 -7.37
C ARG A 43 -6.06 -10.38 -6.76
N TRP A 44 -6.01 -9.96 -5.49
CA TRP A 44 -7.13 -9.26 -4.87
C TRP A 44 -7.44 -7.95 -5.63
N HIS A 45 -6.42 -7.13 -5.92
CA HIS A 45 -6.62 -5.90 -6.70
C HIS A 45 -6.99 -6.14 -8.17
N ILE A 46 -6.67 -7.29 -8.77
CA ILE A 46 -7.21 -7.66 -10.09
C ILE A 46 -8.73 -7.88 -10.02
N ASN A 47 -9.20 -8.55 -8.98
CA ASN A 47 -10.63 -8.83 -8.82
C ASN A 47 -11.43 -7.61 -8.35
N TYR A 48 -10.76 -6.67 -7.67
CA TYR A 48 -11.35 -5.45 -7.14
C TYR A 48 -10.51 -4.23 -7.54
N PRO A 49 -10.47 -3.85 -8.83
CA PRO A 49 -9.60 -2.80 -9.32
C PRO A 49 -10.04 -1.41 -8.80
N PRO A 50 -9.13 -0.59 -8.23
CA PRO A 50 -9.48 0.74 -7.75
C PRO A 50 -9.57 1.80 -8.85
N GLY A 51 -8.86 1.62 -9.97
CA GLY A 51 -8.77 2.58 -11.09
C GLY A 51 -9.46 2.14 -12.36
N GLU A 52 -10.49 1.31 -12.25
CA GLU A 52 -11.37 0.93 -13.37
C GLU A 52 -12.63 1.80 -13.34
N ASP A 53 -13.12 2.18 -14.51
CA ASP A 53 -14.26 3.09 -14.71
C ASP A 53 -15.48 2.38 -15.33
N ASP A 54 -15.39 1.06 -15.53
CA ASP A 54 -16.52 0.23 -15.94
C ASP A 54 -17.23 -0.41 -14.72
N PRO A 55 -18.51 -0.05 -14.46
CA PRO A 55 -19.29 -0.60 -13.35
C PRO A 55 -19.39 -2.11 -13.35
N GLU A 56 -19.33 -2.79 -14.52
CA GLU A 56 -19.41 -4.25 -14.62
C GLU A 56 -18.29 -4.94 -13.81
N TYR A 57 -17.12 -4.31 -13.75
CA TYR A 57 -15.95 -4.85 -13.06
C TYR A 57 -15.82 -4.33 -11.63
N VAL A 58 -16.28 -3.11 -11.37
CA VAL A 58 -16.02 -2.35 -10.15
C VAL A 58 -17.13 -2.45 -9.11
N ASP A 59 -18.40 -2.42 -9.54
CA ASP A 59 -19.55 -2.43 -8.64
C ASP A 59 -19.84 -3.85 -8.13
N ARG A 60 -18.95 -4.31 -7.25
CA ARG A 60 -19.03 -5.62 -6.58
C ARG A 60 -19.63 -5.42 -5.20
N ASP A 61 -20.47 -6.39 -4.80
CA ASP A 61 -21.14 -6.37 -3.50
C ASP A 61 -20.12 -6.17 -2.37
N ARG A 62 -20.29 -5.08 -1.61
CA ARG A 62 -19.49 -4.72 -0.44
C ARG A 62 -17.98 -4.65 -0.69
N ARG A 63 -17.58 -4.21 -1.89
CA ARG A 63 -16.16 -4.05 -2.29
C ARG A 63 -15.34 -3.22 -1.31
N GLY A 64 -15.84 -2.06 -0.90
CA GLY A 64 -15.16 -1.16 0.03
C GLY A 64 -15.04 -1.77 1.43
N GLU A 65 -16.09 -2.43 1.91
CA GLU A 65 -15.96 -3.18 3.16
C GLU A 65 -14.90 -4.28 3.06
N LEU A 66 -14.91 -5.03 1.95
CA LEU A 66 -13.95 -6.09 1.70
C LEU A 66 -12.52 -5.54 1.63
N PHE A 67 -12.30 -4.36 1.06
CA PHE A 67 -11.02 -3.64 1.10
C PHE A 67 -10.52 -3.47 2.53
N VAL A 68 -11.36 -2.95 3.43
CA VAL A 68 -11.00 -2.79 4.85
C VAL A 68 -10.74 -4.14 5.51
N TYR A 69 -11.61 -5.12 5.28
CA TYR A 69 -11.47 -6.45 5.87
C TYR A 69 -10.16 -7.12 5.46
N PHE A 70 -9.87 -7.14 4.15
CA PHE A 70 -8.70 -7.78 3.57
C PHE A 70 -7.40 -7.20 4.15
N HIS A 71 -7.22 -5.88 4.06
CA HIS A 71 -6.02 -5.21 4.55
C HIS A 71 -5.89 -5.33 6.08
N ARG A 72 -7.01 -5.26 6.82
CA ARG A 72 -7.00 -5.48 8.27
C ARG A 72 -6.62 -6.91 8.66
N GLN A 73 -7.03 -7.93 7.90
CA GLN A 73 -6.58 -9.30 8.12
C GLN A 73 -5.07 -9.43 7.87
N MET A 74 -4.53 -8.82 6.81
CA MET A 74 -3.09 -8.82 6.55
C MET A 74 -2.29 -8.19 7.71
N ILE A 75 -2.69 -7.02 8.20
CA ILE A 75 -2.09 -6.36 9.37
C ILE A 75 -2.22 -7.24 10.62
N GLY A 76 -3.38 -7.87 10.82
CA GLY A 76 -3.61 -8.78 11.94
C GLY A 76 -2.69 -10.00 11.92
N ARG A 77 -2.46 -10.60 10.75
CA ARG A 77 -1.55 -11.75 10.59
C ARG A 77 -0.09 -11.35 10.74
N LEU A 78 0.34 -10.24 10.13
CA LEU A 78 1.69 -9.74 10.38
C LEU A 78 1.95 -9.49 11.86
N ASN A 79 1.00 -8.89 12.60
CA ASN A 79 1.16 -8.71 14.04
C ASN A 79 1.26 -10.04 14.82
N ALA A 80 0.55 -11.09 14.39
CA ALA A 80 0.71 -12.41 14.98
C ALA A 80 2.13 -12.97 14.75
N GLU A 81 2.67 -12.84 13.53
CA GLU A 81 4.06 -13.22 13.22
C GLU A 81 5.07 -12.40 14.05
N ARG A 82 4.83 -11.09 14.21
CA ARG A 82 5.68 -10.22 15.05
C ARG A 82 5.72 -10.71 16.49
N PHE A 83 4.57 -10.98 17.10
CA PHE A 83 4.51 -11.48 18.47
C PHE A 83 5.19 -12.84 18.63
N ALA A 84 5.00 -13.76 17.67
CA ALA A 84 5.67 -15.05 17.67
C ALA A 84 7.21 -14.93 17.61
N ASN A 85 7.72 -13.84 17.05
CA ASN A 85 9.15 -13.52 16.96
C ASN A 85 9.66 -12.56 18.05
N GLY A 86 8.83 -12.25 19.06
CA GLY A 86 9.18 -11.32 20.14
C GLY A 86 9.37 -9.88 19.67
N VAL A 87 8.61 -9.46 18.66
CA VAL A 87 8.60 -8.11 18.10
C VAL A 87 7.30 -7.42 18.51
N GLU A 88 7.37 -6.13 18.86
CA GLU A 88 6.21 -5.33 19.25
C GLU A 88 5.20 -5.19 18.11
N ARG A 89 3.96 -4.86 18.45
CA ARG A 89 2.89 -4.56 17.48
C ARG A 89 3.31 -3.40 16.57
N LEU A 90 2.87 -3.44 15.31
CA LEU A 90 2.93 -2.27 14.43
C LEU A 90 2.21 -1.07 15.03
N LYS A 91 2.80 0.11 14.82
CA LYS A 91 2.26 1.41 15.21
C LYS A 91 1.73 2.12 13.97
N PRO A 92 0.61 2.85 14.03
CA PRO A 92 0.16 3.65 12.90
C PRO A 92 1.26 4.58 12.38
N LEU A 93 1.33 4.76 11.06
CA LEU A 93 2.25 5.73 10.46
C LEU A 93 1.85 7.16 10.80
N ASP A 94 2.81 7.96 11.27
CA ASP A 94 2.70 9.42 11.23
C ASP A 94 3.50 9.92 10.03
N ILE A 95 2.82 10.50 9.05
CA ILE A 95 3.45 10.98 7.80
C ILE A 95 4.27 12.26 8.02
N HIS A 96 4.14 12.89 9.18
CA HIS A 96 4.87 14.11 9.54
C HIS A 96 6.19 13.84 10.26
N GLU A 97 6.40 12.60 10.71
CA GLU A 97 7.63 12.16 11.35
C GLU A 97 8.52 11.37 10.39
N PRO A 98 9.85 11.37 10.57
CA PRO A 98 10.74 10.52 9.78
C PRO A 98 10.41 9.04 9.96
N VAL A 99 10.34 8.29 8.85
CA VAL A 99 10.14 6.84 8.87
C VAL A 99 11.41 6.17 9.38
N ALA A 100 11.35 5.63 10.59
CA ALA A 100 12.51 5.06 11.28
C ALA A 100 13.12 3.86 10.52
N GLU A 101 12.27 3.01 9.95
CA GLU A 101 12.67 1.76 9.30
C GLU A 101 13.20 1.99 7.87
N ALA A 102 14.43 1.55 7.62
CA ALA A 102 14.97 1.40 6.27
C ALA A 102 14.39 0.14 5.60
N PHE A 103 14.32 0.08 4.27
CA PHE A 103 14.00 -1.16 3.55
C PHE A 103 14.63 -1.17 2.15
N PHE A 104 15.26 -2.29 1.78
CA PHE A 104 15.95 -2.44 0.50
C PHE A 104 15.51 -3.74 -0.19
N PRO A 105 14.66 -3.67 -1.21
CA PRO A 105 13.96 -4.84 -1.76
C PRO A 105 14.87 -5.84 -2.48
N LYS A 106 16.04 -5.40 -2.95
CA LYS A 106 16.96 -6.19 -3.81
C LYS A 106 16.28 -6.72 -5.09
N MET A 107 15.21 -6.08 -5.53
CA MET A 107 14.45 -6.43 -6.74
C MET A 107 14.87 -5.53 -7.89
N THR A 108 14.83 -6.07 -9.10
CA THR A 108 15.13 -5.35 -10.35
C THR A 108 14.02 -5.59 -11.35
N SER A 109 13.55 -4.52 -12.00
CA SER A 109 12.67 -4.62 -13.16
C SER A 109 13.47 -5.07 -14.37
N LEU A 110 13.14 -6.24 -14.91
CA LEU A 110 13.76 -6.75 -16.14
C LEU A 110 13.42 -5.90 -17.37
N HIS A 111 12.28 -5.19 -17.34
CA HIS A 111 11.85 -4.33 -18.44
C HIS A 111 12.65 -3.03 -18.51
N GLN A 112 12.92 -2.42 -17.35
CA GLN A 112 13.59 -1.12 -17.28
C GLN A 112 15.10 -1.26 -17.02
N ASN A 113 15.57 -2.48 -16.69
CA ASN A 113 16.90 -2.74 -16.17
C ASN A 113 17.28 -1.81 -15.00
N ARG A 114 16.30 -1.52 -14.14
CA ARG A 114 16.43 -0.63 -12.98
C ARG A 114 16.00 -1.37 -11.72
N GLY A 115 16.76 -1.19 -10.64
CA GLY A 115 16.39 -1.65 -9.32
C GLY A 115 15.14 -0.94 -8.82
N TYR A 116 14.34 -1.61 -8.00
CA TYR A 116 13.37 -0.90 -7.16
C TYR A 116 14.16 -0.19 -6.04
N PRO A 117 14.07 1.14 -5.92
CA PRO A 117 14.85 1.87 -4.94
C PRO A 117 14.50 1.45 -3.52
N GLY A 118 15.53 1.42 -2.67
CA GLY A 118 15.35 1.26 -1.23
C GLY A 118 15.07 2.61 -0.56
N ARG A 119 14.59 2.55 0.68
CA ARG A 119 14.41 3.71 1.55
C ARG A 119 15.40 3.61 2.72
N GLN A 120 16.13 4.68 2.99
CA GLN A 120 17.04 4.76 4.14
C GLN A 120 16.27 4.88 5.45
N ALA A 121 16.91 4.55 6.57
CA ALA A 121 16.34 4.82 7.89
C ALA A 121 16.16 6.33 8.10
N ASN A 122 15.15 6.73 8.87
CA ASN A 122 14.81 8.12 9.18
C ASN A 122 14.55 8.99 7.94
N THR A 123 13.98 8.41 6.88
CA THR A 123 13.59 9.18 5.70
C THR A 123 12.35 10.01 6.01
N SER A 124 12.42 11.33 5.81
CA SER A 124 11.26 12.22 5.93
C SER A 124 10.40 12.18 4.66
N LEU A 125 9.08 12.15 4.83
CA LEU A 125 8.12 12.25 3.73
C LEU A 125 7.78 13.71 3.37
N LEU A 126 8.20 14.66 4.21
CA LEU A 126 7.78 16.07 4.15
C LEU A 126 8.35 16.85 2.97
N ALA A 127 9.33 16.31 2.24
CA ALA A 127 9.79 16.91 0.99
C ALA A 127 8.66 17.00 -0.07
N GLN A 128 7.63 16.15 0.03
CA GLN A 128 6.48 16.11 -0.88
C GLN A 128 5.33 16.99 -0.37
N VAL A 129 5.62 18.28 -0.17
CA VAL A 129 4.73 19.22 0.56
C VAL A 129 3.30 19.24 0.03
N ASP A 130 3.09 19.37 -1.28
CA ASP A 130 1.75 19.44 -1.86
C ASP A 130 0.94 18.14 -1.69
N ALA A 131 1.63 17.00 -1.78
CA ALA A 131 1.02 15.68 -1.57
C ALA A 131 0.64 15.47 -0.10
N ILE A 132 1.51 15.83 0.83
CA ILE A 132 1.24 15.77 2.27
C ILE A 132 0.05 16.67 2.64
N ASN A 133 0.05 17.93 2.16
CA ASN A 133 -1.05 18.87 2.38
C ASN A 133 -2.39 18.34 1.84
N SER A 134 -2.36 17.68 0.68
CA SER A 134 -3.56 17.06 0.09
C SER A 134 -4.09 15.93 0.97
N VAL A 135 -3.20 15.04 1.46
CA VAL A 135 -3.57 13.96 2.38
C VAL A 135 -4.14 14.50 3.69
N ASP A 136 -3.54 15.53 4.28
CA ASP A 136 -4.06 16.14 5.51
C ASP A 136 -5.45 16.75 5.30
N LEU A 137 -5.64 17.50 4.21
CA LEU A 137 -6.92 18.08 3.85
C LEU A 137 -7.99 17.00 3.68
N TRP A 138 -7.72 15.96 2.89
CA TRP A 138 -8.67 14.88 2.67
C TRP A 138 -8.97 14.12 3.96
N THR A 139 -7.95 13.79 4.75
CA THR A 139 -8.11 13.11 6.04
C THR A 139 -8.98 13.92 7.00
N SER A 140 -8.84 15.26 7.02
CA SER A 140 -9.72 16.14 7.80
C SER A 140 -11.20 16.02 7.37
N ARG A 141 -11.46 15.90 6.06
CA ARG A 141 -12.81 15.70 5.50
C ARG A 141 -13.38 14.34 5.88
N TYR A 142 -12.57 13.28 5.93
CA TYR A 142 -12.99 11.97 6.47
C TYR A 142 -13.37 12.05 7.94
N ARG A 143 -12.56 12.73 8.77
CA ARG A 143 -12.88 12.93 10.21
C ARG A 143 -14.19 13.70 10.39
N GLN A 144 -14.42 14.73 9.56
CA GLN A 144 -15.68 15.46 9.55
C GLN A 144 -16.85 14.56 9.15
N ALA A 145 -16.72 13.77 8.08
CA ALA A 145 -17.74 12.85 7.59
C ALA A 145 -18.14 11.82 8.65
N LEU A 146 -17.17 11.25 9.36
CA LEU A 146 -17.39 10.32 10.47
C LEU A 146 -18.11 10.99 11.64
N THR A 147 -17.73 12.23 11.98
CA THR A 147 -18.35 13.01 13.07
C THR A 147 -19.82 13.33 12.78
N GLN A 148 -20.11 13.77 11.55
CA GLN A 148 -21.47 14.11 11.11
C GLN A 148 -22.29 12.89 10.66
N LYS A 149 -21.66 11.72 10.53
CA LYS A 149 -22.26 10.43 10.09
C LYS A 149 -22.83 10.44 8.68
N TYR A 150 -22.29 11.27 7.79
CA TYR A 150 -22.61 11.24 6.35
C TYR A 150 -21.45 11.79 5.51
N MET A 151 -21.40 11.35 4.25
CA MET A 151 -20.57 11.91 3.20
C MET A 151 -21.42 12.75 2.24
N THR A 152 -20.84 13.77 1.63
CA THR A 152 -21.51 14.68 0.69
C THR A 152 -21.13 14.32 -0.74
N MET A 153 -22.12 14.03 -1.57
CA MET A 153 -21.91 13.75 -3.00
C MET A 153 -21.60 15.03 -3.77
N ALA A 154 -21.09 14.91 -5.00
CA ALA A 154 -20.81 16.05 -5.87
C ALA A 154 -22.02 16.98 -6.10
N ASN A 155 -23.24 16.44 -6.11
CA ASN A 155 -24.48 17.20 -6.25
C ASN A 155 -25.03 17.79 -4.94
N GLY A 156 -24.28 17.71 -3.84
CA GLY A 156 -24.68 18.20 -2.51
C GLY A 156 -25.58 17.26 -1.71
N ARG A 157 -26.03 16.13 -2.28
CA ARG A 157 -26.80 15.12 -1.53
C ARG A 157 -25.93 14.46 -0.46
N GLN A 158 -26.54 14.10 0.65
CA GLN A 158 -25.88 13.38 1.74
C GLN A 158 -26.08 11.86 1.60
N VAL A 159 -25.01 11.09 1.79
CA VAL A 159 -25.02 9.63 1.93
C VAL A 159 -24.70 9.30 3.38
N LYS A 160 -25.64 8.68 4.09
CA LYS A 160 -25.47 8.33 5.50
C LYS A 160 -24.39 7.25 5.66
N LEU A 161 -23.57 7.41 6.69
CA LEU A 161 -22.61 6.41 7.12
C LEU A 161 -23.22 5.59 8.25
N ASP A 162 -23.94 4.53 7.90
CA ASP A 162 -24.58 3.63 8.87
C ASP A 162 -24.31 2.16 8.53
N GLY A 163 -24.06 1.37 9.57
CA GLY A 163 -23.76 -0.06 9.46
C GLY A 163 -22.69 -0.40 8.43
N LEU A 164 -22.89 -1.53 7.75
CA LEU A 164 -21.96 -2.07 6.75
C LEU A 164 -21.98 -1.26 5.45
N THR A 165 -23.13 -0.73 5.04
CA THR A 165 -23.24 0.12 3.84
C THR A 165 -22.46 1.43 4.00
N GLY A 166 -22.47 2.00 5.20
CA GLY A 166 -21.64 3.17 5.52
C GLY A 166 -20.15 2.87 5.47
N LEU A 167 -19.73 1.71 6.02
CA LEU A 167 -18.34 1.26 5.92
C LEU A 167 -17.92 1.04 4.47
N ASP A 168 -18.78 0.41 3.66
CA ASP A 168 -18.52 0.21 2.25
C ASP A 168 -18.36 1.53 1.48
N THR A 169 -19.25 2.49 1.73
CA THR A 169 -19.21 3.82 1.12
C THR A 169 -17.92 4.57 1.44
N ILE A 170 -17.56 4.67 2.73
CA ILE A 170 -16.38 5.44 3.14
C ILE A 170 -15.08 4.76 2.69
N ALA A 171 -15.05 3.44 2.61
CA ALA A 171 -13.89 2.69 2.18
C ALA A 171 -13.67 2.76 0.66
N ASN A 172 -14.73 2.72 -0.15
CA ASN A 172 -14.63 2.98 -1.59
C ASN A 172 -14.08 4.37 -1.87
N ALA A 173 -14.45 5.36 -1.05
CA ALA A 173 -13.86 6.69 -1.13
C ALA A 173 -12.38 6.71 -0.71
N LEU A 174 -12.02 6.00 0.37
CA LEU A 174 -10.65 6.00 0.92
C LEU A 174 -9.62 5.37 -0.02
N GLU A 175 -9.97 4.24 -0.65
CA GLU A 175 -9.18 3.61 -1.71
C GLU A 175 -9.21 4.43 -3.01
N ALA A 176 -10.16 5.37 -3.12
CA ALA A 176 -10.36 6.27 -4.25
C ALA A 176 -10.87 5.62 -5.54
N ASN A 177 -11.90 4.80 -5.40
CA ASN A 177 -12.61 4.31 -6.58
C ASN A 177 -13.40 5.46 -7.24
N SER A 178 -13.10 5.73 -8.51
CA SER A 178 -13.65 6.86 -9.28
C SER A 178 -15.16 6.82 -9.44
N LEU A 179 -15.75 5.62 -9.56
CA LEU A 179 -17.19 5.44 -9.72
C LEU A 179 -17.95 5.40 -8.38
N LEU A 180 -17.39 4.71 -7.40
CA LEU A 180 -18.06 4.38 -6.13
C LEU A 180 -17.78 5.40 -5.02
N SER A 181 -16.74 6.23 -5.16
CA SER A 181 -16.52 7.35 -4.24
C SER A 181 -17.66 8.36 -4.36
N PRO A 182 -18.30 8.79 -3.25
CA PRO A 182 -19.38 9.77 -3.30
C PRO A 182 -18.98 11.09 -3.96
N ASN A 183 -17.71 11.50 -3.81
CA ASN A 183 -17.15 12.72 -4.35
C ASN A 183 -15.61 12.64 -4.35
N LEU A 184 -15.03 12.09 -5.41
CA LEU A 184 -13.57 11.88 -5.51
C LEU A 184 -12.78 13.19 -5.38
N ASP A 185 -13.21 14.27 -6.02
CA ASP A 185 -12.51 15.56 -5.96
C ASP A 185 -12.48 16.14 -4.53
N PHE A 186 -13.53 15.89 -3.76
CA PHE A 186 -13.63 16.35 -2.39
C PHE A 186 -12.94 15.41 -1.39
N TYR A 187 -13.09 14.10 -1.51
CA TYR A 187 -12.51 13.15 -0.55
C TYR A 187 -11.13 12.65 -0.95
N GLY A 188 -10.70 12.90 -2.18
CA GLY A 188 -9.37 12.59 -2.68
C GLY A 188 -9.03 11.13 -2.74
N THR A 189 -7.72 10.86 -2.80
CA THR A 189 -7.17 9.53 -3.04
C THR A 189 -6.24 9.04 -1.92
N VAL A 190 -6.59 9.33 -0.67
CA VAL A 190 -5.73 9.19 0.53
C VAL A 190 -4.86 7.92 0.52
N HIS A 191 -5.46 6.73 0.38
CA HIS A 191 -4.71 5.46 0.37
C HIS A 191 -3.65 5.42 -0.75
N ASN A 192 -4.07 5.71 -1.99
CA ASN A 192 -3.19 5.63 -3.17
C ASN A 192 -2.13 6.73 -3.14
N GLN A 193 -2.48 7.93 -2.66
CA GLN A 193 -1.55 9.03 -2.50
C GLN A 193 -0.46 8.70 -1.47
N LEU A 194 -0.80 8.02 -0.37
CA LEU A 194 0.19 7.53 0.60
C LEU A 194 1.14 6.51 -0.03
N HIS A 195 0.65 5.58 -0.84
CA HIS A 195 1.51 4.67 -1.61
C HIS A 195 2.45 5.41 -2.56
N GLY A 196 2.00 6.51 -3.19
CA GLY A 196 2.84 7.38 -4.01
C GLY A 196 3.92 8.10 -3.20
N ILE A 197 3.53 8.74 -2.10
CA ILE A 197 4.43 9.47 -1.20
C ILE A 197 5.53 8.54 -0.68
N MET A 198 5.15 7.38 -0.14
CA MET A 198 6.10 6.39 0.37
C MET A 198 6.93 5.76 -0.75
N GLY A 199 6.33 5.61 -1.94
CA GLY A 199 6.95 5.16 -3.17
C GLY A 199 8.16 5.97 -3.60
N LEU A 200 8.01 7.29 -3.54
CA LEU A 200 8.93 8.30 -4.04
C LEU A 200 9.75 8.98 -2.95
N ALA A 201 9.65 8.53 -1.70
CA ALA A 201 10.38 9.13 -0.58
C ALA A 201 11.91 9.23 -0.78
N HIS A 202 12.48 8.43 -1.66
CA HIS A 202 13.91 8.44 -2.00
C HIS A 202 14.29 9.48 -3.08
N ASP A 203 13.33 9.94 -3.88
CA ASP A 203 13.50 10.95 -4.94
C ASP A 203 12.21 11.79 -5.10
N PRO A 204 11.82 12.56 -4.06
CA PRO A 204 10.49 13.16 -3.96
C PRO A 204 10.17 14.21 -5.03
N ASN A 205 11.20 14.79 -5.65
CA ASN A 205 11.07 15.80 -6.71
C ASN A 205 11.35 15.23 -8.11
N HIS A 206 11.67 13.94 -8.21
CA HIS A 206 12.13 13.29 -9.45
C HIS A 206 13.41 13.90 -10.06
N ASP A 207 14.22 14.63 -9.30
CA ASP A 207 15.43 15.28 -9.78
C ASP A 207 16.49 14.27 -10.23
N ASN A 208 16.43 13.04 -9.70
CA ASN A 208 17.40 11.97 -9.97
C ASN A 208 16.88 10.95 -10.99
N TYR A 209 15.67 11.18 -11.53
CA TYR A 209 15.00 10.26 -12.44
C TYR A 209 14.89 8.84 -11.87
N GLU A 210 14.79 8.67 -10.55
CA GLU A 210 14.60 7.34 -9.97
C GLU A 210 13.17 6.83 -10.18
N THR A 211 13.02 5.51 -10.20
CA THR A 211 11.71 4.87 -10.38
C THR A 211 10.98 4.72 -9.05
N ILE A 212 9.69 4.41 -9.06
CA ILE A 212 8.94 4.14 -7.83
C ILE A 212 9.53 2.95 -7.06
N SER A 213 9.51 3.01 -5.73
CA SER A 213 9.87 1.85 -4.91
C SER A 213 8.75 0.79 -4.92
N THR A 214 9.01 -0.35 -4.28
CA THR A 214 8.01 -1.41 -4.09
C THR A 214 6.75 -0.93 -3.35
N MET A 215 6.79 0.20 -2.66
CA MET A 215 5.60 0.75 -2.02
C MET A 215 4.49 1.13 -3.01
N SER A 216 4.81 1.43 -4.26
CA SER A 216 3.82 1.81 -5.28
C SER A 216 3.52 0.69 -6.28
N VAL A 217 3.87 -0.57 -5.95
CA VAL A 217 3.65 -1.72 -6.81
C VAL A 217 2.71 -2.72 -6.13
N LEU A 218 1.55 -2.96 -6.74
CA LEU A 218 0.52 -3.86 -6.19
C LEU A 218 1.00 -5.30 -5.98
N ALA A 219 2.02 -5.75 -6.70
CA ALA A 219 2.59 -7.08 -6.53
C ALA A 219 3.63 -7.17 -5.41
N THR A 220 3.79 -6.13 -4.58
CA THR A 220 4.77 -6.13 -3.50
C THR A 220 4.24 -5.55 -2.20
N VAL A 221 4.11 -6.39 -1.19
CA VAL A 221 3.72 -6.05 0.20
C VAL A 221 4.83 -6.39 1.20
N ARG A 222 6.08 -6.34 0.71
CA ARG A 222 7.29 -6.81 1.41
C ARG A 222 7.84 -5.80 2.41
N ASN A 223 7.56 -4.52 2.18
CA ASN A 223 8.03 -3.43 3.03
C ASN A 223 7.06 -3.29 4.21
N THR A 224 7.57 -3.29 5.43
CA THR A 224 6.75 -3.21 6.64
C THR A 224 5.96 -1.90 6.71
N LEU A 225 6.48 -0.83 6.10
CA LEU A 225 5.78 0.44 5.93
C LEU A 225 4.40 0.30 5.27
N PHE A 226 4.17 -0.74 4.45
CA PHE A 226 2.85 -1.07 3.90
C PHE A 226 1.76 -1.31 4.95
N TYR A 227 2.14 -1.71 6.16
CA TYR A 227 1.21 -2.17 7.19
C TYR A 227 1.05 -1.18 8.37
N HIS A 228 1.77 -0.06 8.35
CA HIS A 228 1.63 1.03 9.33
C HIS A 228 0.45 1.93 8.93
#